data_AF-A0A1V4Y3I6-F1
#
_entry.id   AF-A0A1V4Y3I6-F1
#
_cell.length_a   1.000
_cell.length_b   1.000
_cell.length_c   1.000
_cell.angle_alpha   90.00
_cell.angle_beta   90.00
_cell.angle_gamma   90.00
#
_symmetry.space_group_name_H-M   'P 1'
#
loop_
_entity.id
_entity.type
_entity.pdbx_description
1 polymer ?
#
loop_
_entity_poly.entity_id
_entity_poly.type
_entity_poly.pdbx_seq_one_letter_code
_entity_poly.pdbx_strand_id
1 'polypeptide(L)'
;MSTNNFMGRLLDGVAVEWKALGAVTTIKTGQSVNKQMISANPGEYPVINSGREPLGFINEWNTDNDPIGITTRGAGVGSITWQEGRYFRGNLNYSVTINSLQKISTRYLYYLLLEMQPEIQALCTFDGIPALNAGNLKELQIPIPCPGNPEKSLEVQAEIVRILDAFTELTAELTAELTAELTAELTAHKKQYNYYRDQLLSFEEGEVEWKTLVSRQLSSVGYRRRSFILASSAVKCQLTFALLLFLTFCHAATSFLTVSMSSILLLRHCPVSTFSSISAIFNQLPCFGVYTN
;
A
#
# COMPACT_ATOMS: atom_id res chain seq x y z
N MET A 1 10.58 -14.52 34.94
CA MET A 1 10.10 -14.36 33.56
C MET A 1 10.96 -15.24 32.67
N SER A 2 10.35 -16.18 31.93
CA SER A 2 11.07 -17.20 31.16
C SER A 2 11.81 -16.58 29.97
N THR A 3 13.10 -16.28 30.16
CA THR A 3 14.02 -15.83 29.10
C THR A 3 14.44 -17.02 28.22
N ASN A 4 13.52 -17.51 27.39
CA ASN A 4 13.79 -18.44 26.29
C ASN A 4 13.40 -17.79 24.95
N ASN A 5 13.66 -16.49 24.78
CA ASN A 5 13.51 -15.86 23.47
C ASN A 5 14.69 -16.29 22.58
N PHE A 6 14.41 -16.69 21.33
CA PHE A 6 15.41 -17.02 20.32
C PHE A 6 16.51 -15.96 20.25
N MET A 7 16.14 -14.67 20.26
CA MET A 7 17.08 -13.55 20.24
C MET A 7 17.99 -13.54 21.47
N GLY A 8 17.50 -13.93 22.64
CA GLY A 8 18.33 -14.02 23.85
C GLY A 8 19.39 -15.11 23.77
N ARG A 9 19.08 -16.24 23.12
CA ARG A 9 20.04 -17.33 22.86
C ARG A 9 21.03 -16.98 21.76
N LEU A 10 20.55 -16.32 20.70
CA LEU A 10 21.38 -15.90 19.58
C LEU A 10 22.38 -14.80 20.00
N LEU A 11 21.92 -13.84 20.80
CA LEU A 11 22.76 -12.74 21.28
C LEU A 11 23.60 -13.14 22.49
N ASP A 12 23.23 -14.19 23.24
CA ASP A 12 24.03 -14.74 24.36
C ASP A 12 24.53 -13.66 25.34
N GLY A 13 23.64 -12.73 25.73
CA GLY A 13 23.97 -11.63 26.63
C GLY A 13 24.92 -10.56 26.07
N VAL A 14 25.21 -10.58 24.77
CA VAL A 14 26.11 -9.61 24.14
C VAL A 14 25.44 -8.24 23.97
N ALA A 15 26.23 -7.19 24.18
CA ALA A 15 25.80 -5.80 24.02
C ALA A 15 25.46 -5.48 22.55
N VAL A 16 24.45 -4.61 22.37
CA VAL A 16 24.07 -4.02 21.08
C VAL A 16 24.46 -2.54 21.11
N GLU A 17 25.18 -2.09 20.09
CA GLU A 17 25.53 -0.68 19.92
C GLU A 17 24.56 -0.03 18.93
N TRP A 18 24.02 1.12 19.27
CA TRP A 18 23.19 1.91 18.37
C TRP A 18 24.06 2.93 17.64
N LYS A 19 24.03 2.90 16.30
CA LYS A 19 24.77 3.84 15.44
C LYS A 19 23.84 4.58 14.53
N ALA A 20 24.15 5.84 14.26
CA ALA A 20 23.50 6.60 13.20
C ALA A 20 23.72 5.91 11.84
N LEU A 21 22.66 5.75 11.05
CA LEU A 21 22.71 5.12 9.74
C LEU A 21 23.73 5.81 8.82
N GLY A 22 23.82 7.14 8.87
CA GLY A 22 24.79 7.92 8.10
C GLY A 22 26.25 7.74 8.54
N ALA A 23 26.51 7.19 9.73
CA ALA A 23 27.87 6.86 10.17
C ALA A 23 28.38 5.56 9.53
N VAL A 24 27.47 4.63 9.23
CA VAL A 24 27.80 3.32 8.66
C VAL A 24 27.54 3.21 7.16
N THR A 25 26.75 4.11 6.59
CA THR A 25 26.36 4.09 5.17
C THR A 25 26.59 5.43 4.49
N THR A 26 26.76 5.37 3.18
CA THR A 26 26.71 6.52 2.28
C THR A 26 25.34 6.58 1.64
N ILE A 27 24.59 7.66 1.91
CA ILE A 27 23.26 7.90 1.35
C ILE A 27 23.36 8.93 0.22
N LYS A 28 23.00 8.52 -1.01
CA LYS A 28 23.02 9.39 -2.22
C LYS A 28 21.71 9.29 -3.01
N THR A 29 21.27 10.41 -3.55
CA THR A 29 20.16 10.48 -4.52
C THR A 29 20.56 9.86 -5.86
N GLY A 30 19.64 9.14 -6.51
CA GLY A 30 19.80 8.73 -7.90
C GLY A 30 19.71 9.88 -8.90
N GLN A 31 19.61 9.55 -10.19
CA GLN A 31 19.64 10.52 -11.29
C GLN A 31 18.24 10.85 -11.81
N SER A 32 18.06 12.05 -12.37
CA SER A 32 16.76 12.47 -12.91
C SER A 32 16.29 11.51 -14.01
N VAL A 33 15.03 11.08 -13.94
CA VAL A 33 14.41 10.22 -14.94
C VAL A 33 12.94 10.57 -15.13
N ASN A 34 12.45 10.46 -16.36
CA ASN A 34 11.06 10.68 -16.71
C ASN A 34 10.58 9.70 -17.80
N LYS A 35 9.26 9.65 -18.02
CA LYS A 35 8.67 8.70 -18.99
C LYS A 35 9.14 8.92 -20.43
N GLN A 36 9.46 10.15 -20.82
CA GLN A 36 9.92 10.46 -22.18
C GLN A 36 11.32 9.88 -22.41
N MET A 37 12.23 10.07 -21.46
CA MET A 37 13.57 9.48 -21.46
C MET A 37 13.49 7.95 -21.58
N ILE A 38 12.59 7.32 -20.83
CA ILE A 38 12.40 5.87 -20.87
C ILE A 38 11.87 5.44 -22.24
N SER A 39 10.85 6.11 -22.78
CA SER A 39 10.29 5.77 -24.09
C SER A 39 11.25 5.99 -25.25
N ALA A 40 12.21 6.92 -25.10
CA ALA A 40 13.19 7.25 -26.12
C ALA A 40 14.43 6.32 -26.08
N ASN A 41 14.66 5.60 -24.99
CA ASN A 41 15.82 4.72 -24.80
C ASN A 41 15.40 3.36 -24.19
N PRO A 42 14.54 2.58 -24.87
CA PRO A 42 14.11 1.29 -24.35
C PRO A 42 15.29 0.30 -24.25
N GLY A 43 15.31 -0.52 -23.21
CA GLY A 43 16.32 -1.57 -23.03
C GLY A 43 15.95 -2.54 -21.91
N GLU A 44 16.95 -3.23 -21.36
CA GLU A 44 16.75 -4.31 -20.38
C GLU A 44 16.91 -3.86 -18.91
N TYR A 45 17.50 -2.69 -18.65
CA TYR A 45 17.81 -2.27 -17.29
C TYR A 45 16.60 -1.62 -16.62
N PRO A 46 16.15 -2.12 -15.46
CA PRO A 46 14.99 -1.56 -14.77
C PRO A 46 15.28 -0.16 -14.24
N VAL A 47 14.29 0.72 -14.30
CA VAL A 47 14.34 2.06 -13.71
C VAL A 47 13.66 2.06 -12.35
N ILE A 48 14.45 2.08 -11.28
CA ILE A 48 13.94 2.11 -9.90
C ILE A 48 13.83 3.56 -9.44
N ASN A 49 12.61 4.02 -9.21
CA ASN A 49 12.33 5.40 -8.79
C ASN A 49 11.49 5.40 -7.50
N SER A 50 10.23 5.84 -7.52
CA SER A 50 9.38 5.90 -6.32
C SER A 50 8.31 4.80 -6.20
N GLY A 51 8.23 3.90 -7.17
CA GLY A 51 7.26 2.80 -7.19
C GLY A 51 7.80 1.52 -6.55
N ARG A 52 6.89 0.57 -6.29
CA ARG A 52 7.27 -0.82 -5.97
C ARG A 52 7.82 -1.55 -7.19
N GLU A 53 7.17 -1.32 -8.34
CA GLU A 53 7.59 -1.83 -9.63
C GLU A 53 8.52 -0.85 -10.35
N PRO A 54 9.41 -1.33 -11.24
CA PRO A 54 10.17 -0.48 -12.14
C PRO A 54 9.27 0.50 -12.91
N LEU A 55 9.71 1.75 -13.04
CA LEU A 55 8.99 2.77 -13.82
C LEU A 55 8.97 2.44 -15.33
N GLY A 56 9.90 1.61 -15.76
CA GLY A 56 10.11 1.10 -17.11
C GLY A 56 11.50 0.51 -17.22
N PHE A 57 11.94 0.23 -18.44
CA PHE A 57 13.25 -0.35 -18.72
C PHE A 57 13.98 0.47 -19.77
N ILE A 58 15.28 0.67 -19.57
CA ILE A 58 16.13 1.48 -20.44
C ILE A 58 17.44 0.76 -20.77
N ASN A 59 18.14 1.20 -21.81
CA ASN A 59 19.40 0.57 -22.24
C ASN A 59 20.65 1.07 -21.50
N GLU A 60 20.47 1.93 -20.49
CA GLU A 60 21.54 2.50 -19.68
C GLU A 60 21.36 2.17 -18.21
N TRP A 61 22.46 2.00 -17.50
CA TRP A 61 22.46 1.77 -16.05
C TRP A 61 23.39 2.80 -15.39
N ASN A 62 23.12 3.10 -14.13
CA ASN A 62 23.97 3.97 -13.32
C ASN A 62 24.34 3.35 -11.96
N THR A 63 23.84 2.14 -11.69
CA THR A 63 24.07 1.38 -10.48
C THR A 63 24.35 -0.08 -10.85
N ASP A 64 25.33 -0.70 -10.19
CA ASP A 64 25.69 -2.11 -10.35
C ASP A 64 25.86 -2.73 -8.96
N ASN A 65 24.96 -3.65 -8.59
CA ASN A 65 25.00 -4.42 -7.35
C ASN A 65 25.09 -3.60 -6.04
N ASP A 66 24.42 -2.42 -6.00
CA ASP A 66 24.18 -1.66 -4.76
C ASP A 66 22.67 -1.66 -4.44
N PRO A 67 22.12 -2.76 -3.91
CA PRO A 67 20.71 -3.09 -4.09
C PRO A 67 19.75 -2.31 -3.19
N ILE A 68 20.23 -1.75 -2.07
CA ILE A 68 19.34 -1.13 -1.07
C ILE A 68 18.93 0.25 -1.56
N GLY A 69 17.62 0.50 -1.64
CA GLY A 69 17.09 1.81 -1.91
C GLY A 69 15.95 2.23 -1.00
N ILE A 70 15.74 3.53 -0.82
CA ILE A 70 14.60 4.07 -0.08
C ILE A 70 13.89 5.13 -0.93
N THR A 71 12.58 4.95 -1.13
CA THR A 71 11.76 5.90 -1.87
C THR A 71 11.69 7.24 -1.14
N THR A 72 11.99 8.32 -1.83
CA THR A 72 12.21 9.64 -1.21
C THR A 72 11.01 10.56 -1.31
N ARG A 73 10.08 10.32 -2.26
CA ARG A 73 8.88 11.13 -2.46
C ARG A 73 7.70 10.33 -2.98
N GLY A 74 6.50 10.85 -2.75
CA GLY A 74 5.25 10.33 -3.28
C GLY A 74 4.54 9.36 -2.33
N ALA A 75 3.52 8.67 -2.82
CA ALA A 75 2.67 7.81 -1.98
C ALA A 75 3.43 6.66 -1.31
N GLY A 76 4.54 6.20 -1.91
CA GLY A 76 5.40 5.16 -1.37
C GLY A 76 6.61 5.67 -0.58
N VAL A 77 6.64 6.94 -0.16
CA VAL A 77 7.78 7.50 0.58
C VAL A 77 8.15 6.66 1.80
N GLY A 78 9.45 6.49 2.04
CA GLY A 78 9.98 5.66 3.13
C GLY A 78 9.93 4.16 2.87
N SER A 79 9.46 3.69 1.69
CA SER A 79 9.51 2.27 1.34
C SER A 79 10.94 1.83 1.01
N ILE A 80 11.34 0.67 1.51
CA ILE A 80 12.63 0.04 1.22
C ILE A 80 12.49 -0.78 -0.06
N THR A 81 13.49 -0.69 -0.93
CA THR A 81 13.57 -1.38 -2.23
C THR A 81 14.85 -2.20 -2.29
N TRP A 82 14.80 -3.33 -3.00
CA TRP A 82 15.93 -4.21 -3.26
C TRP A 82 16.03 -4.48 -4.76
N GLN A 83 17.16 -4.14 -5.38
CA GLN A 83 17.41 -4.36 -6.80
C GLN A 83 18.83 -4.88 -7.05
N GLU A 84 18.94 -6.13 -7.48
CA GLU A 84 20.22 -6.76 -7.82
C GLU A 84 20.66 -6.44 -9.25
N GLY A 85 21.95 -6.65 -9.53
CA GLY A 85 22.51 -6.46 -10.86
C GLY A 85 22.59 -5.00 -11.29
N ARG A 86 22.54 -4.78 -12.60
CA ARG A 86 22.62 -3.46 -13.23
C ARG A 86 21.24 -2.87 -13.40
N TYR A 87 21.10 -1.60 -13.02
CA TYR A 87 19.85 -0.88 -13.12
C TYR A 87 20.06 0.64 -13.13
N PHE A 88 19.00 1.37 -13.45
CA PHE A 88 18.99 2.83 -13.37
C PHE A 88 18.24 3.28 -12.11
N ARG A 89 18.96 3.88 -11.17
CA ARG A 89 18.40 4.48 -9.96
C ARG A 89 17.97 5.92 -10.26
N GLY A 90 16.68 6.17 -10.12
CA GLY A 90 16.04 7.46 -10.30
C GLY A 90 16.21 8.41 -9.11
N ASN A 91 15.96 9.69 -9.33
CA ASN A 91 16.14 10.76 -8.34
C ASN A 91 15.13 10.73 -7.18
N LEU A 92 14.09 9.89 -7.27
CA LEU A 92 13.14 9.66 -6.18
C LEU A 92 13.48 8.41 -5.34
N ASN A 93 14.71 7.91 -5.47
CA ASN A 93 15.23 6.76 -4.73
C ASN A 93 16.62 7.09 -4.17
N TYR A 94 16.79 7.00 -2.86
CA TYR A 94 18.11 7.10 -2.22
C TYR A 94 18.80 5.73 -2.24
N SER A 95 20.09 5.70 -2.57
CA SER A 95 21.01 4.60 -2.23
C SER A 95 21.32 4.61 -0.75
N VAL A 96 21.50 3.41 -0.19
CA VAL A 96 21.98 3.20 1.18
C VAL A 96 23.13 2.21 1.11
N THR A 97 24.30 2.72 0.71
CA THR A 97 25.49 1.89 0.44
C THR A 97 26.31 1.74 1.72
N ILE A 98 26.66 0.52 2.13
CA ILE A 98 27.49 0.28 3.32
C ILE A 98 28.91 0.81 3.07
N ASN A 99 29.47 1.54 4.04
CA ASN A 99 30.85 2.01 3.96
C ASN A 99 31.82 0.82 4.09
N SER A 100 32.86 0.76 3.25
CA SER A 100 33.76 -0.40 3.13
C SER A 100 34.46 -0.84 4.42
N LEU A 101 34.60 0.06 5.39
CA LEU A 101 35.20 -0.22 6.70
C LEU A 101 34.23 -0.89 7.68
N GLN A 102 32.92 -0.91 7.38
CA GLN A 102 31.90 -1.45 8.25
C GLN A 102 31.71 -2.95 8.00
N LYS A 103 31.69 -3.74 9.09
CA LYS A 103 31.44 -5.18 9.05
C LYS A 103 29.94 -5.46 9.18
N ILE A 104 29.20 -5.04 8.17
CA ILE A 104 27.74 -5.19 8.10
C ILE A 104 27.38 -5.91 6.81
N SER A 105 26.55 -6.95 6.90
CA SER A 105 25.99 -7.64 5.74
C SER A 105 24.93 -6.77 5.06
N THR A 106 25.01 -6.66 3.73
CA THR A 106 24.01 -5.93 2.92
C THR A 106 22.60 -6.49 3.11
N ARG A 107 22.46 -7.82 3.14
CA ARG A 107 21.17 -8.47 3.39
C ARG A 107 20.65 -8.23 4.80
N TYR A 108 21.54 -8.25 5.80
CA TYR A 108 21.17 -7.92 7.17
C TYR A 108 20.64 -6.48 7.27
N LEU A 109 21.36 -5.50 6.70
CA LEU A 109 20.93 -4.11 6.70
C LEU A 109 19.58 -3.93 5.99
N TYR A 110 19.36 -4.63 4.87
CA TYR A 110 18.08 -4.60 4.17
C TYR A 110 16.92 -5.07 5.06
N TYR A 111 17.04 -6.23 5.71
CA TYR A 111 16.01 -6.73 6.61
C TYR A 111 15.80 -5.82 7.82
N LEU A 112 16.88 -5.24 8.36
CA LEU A 112 16.78 -4.29 9.45
C LEU A 112 16.02 -3.02 9.05
N LEU A 113 16.29 -2.48 7.85
CA LEU A 113 15.57 -1.32 7.34
C LEU A 113 14.10 -1.65 7.02
N LEU A 114 13.80 -2.87 6.57
CA LEU A 114 12.41 -3.33 6.39
C LEU A 114 11.64 -3.32 7.71
N GLU A 115 12.23 -3.86 8.78
CA GLU A 115 11.64 -3.84 10.11
C GLU A 115 11.44 -2.40 10.60
N MET A 116 12.42 -1.53 10.37
CA MET A 116 12.41 -0.13 10.77
C MET A 116 11.63 0.80 9.81
N GLN A 117 10.88 0.24 8.87
CA GLN A 117 10.11 1.03 7.91
C GLN A 117 9.12 2.01 8.59
N PRO A 118 8.42 1.66 9.69
CA PRO A 118 7.56 2.60 10.41
C PRO A 118 8.33 3.81 10.94
N GLU A 119 9.53 3.62 11.49
CA GLU A 119 10.41 4.68 11.96
C GLU A 119 10.87 5.57 10.81
N ILE A 120 11.25 4.97 9.67
CA ILE A 120 11.62 5.71 8.46
C ILE A 120 10.43 6.55 7.94
N GLN A 121 9.22 5.99 7.98
CA GLN A 121 8.00 6.71 7.59
C GLN A 121 7.69 7.86 8.56
N ALA A 122 7.99 7.71 9.86
CA ALA A 122 7.85 8.78 10.84
C ALA A 122 8.82 9.95 10.59
N LEU A 123 9.95 9.72 9.91
CA LEU A 123 10.87 10.79 9.49
C LEU A 123 10.38 11.59 8.27
N CYS A 124 9.29 11.14 7.63
CA CYS A 124 8.76 11.79 6.43
C CYS A 124 7.92 13.01 6.78
N THR A 125 8.01 14.04 5.93
CA THR A 125 7.14 15.22 6.00
C THR A 125 5.92 15.01 5.11
N PHE A 126 4.74 15.35 5.61
CA PHE A 126 3.46 15.20 4.89
C PHE A 126 2.81 16.54 4.50
N ASP A 127 3.54 17.65 4.67
CA ASP A 127 3.12 18.97 4.20
C ASP A 127 3.30 19.06 2.68
N GLY A 128 2.24 18.71 1.94
CA GLY A 128 2.25 18.65 0.47
C GLY A 128 2.61 17.26 -0.05
N ILE A 129 3.51 17.18 -1.03
CA ILE A 129 3.95 15.87 -1.57
C ILE A 129 4.82 15.21 -0.49
N PRO A 130 4.45 14.02 0.01
CA PRO A 130 5.20 13.33 1.05
C PRO A 130 6.67 13.17 0.66
N ALA A 131 7.58 13.46 1.58
CA ALA A 131 9.01 13.50 1.30
C ALA A 131 9.85 13.03 2.50
N LEU A 132 10.96 12.34 2.21
CA LEU A 132 11.96 11.93 3.17
C LEU A 132 13.23 12.75 2.99
N ASN A 133 13.65 13.46 4.04
CA ASN A 133 14.90 14.21 4.05
C ASN A 133 16.08 13.27 4.33
N ALA A 134 17.13 13.35 3.51
CA ALA A 134 18.33 12.52 3.68
C ALA A 134 19.09 12.81 5.00
N GLY A 135 19.02 14.04 5.52
CA GLY A 135 19.57 14.42 6.82
C GLY A 135 18.92 13.63 7.95
N ASN A 136 17.60 13.68 8.06
CA ASN A 136 16.83 12.92 9.06
C ASN A 136 17.11 11.41 8.95
N LEU A 137 17.14 10.88 7.72
CA LEU A 137 17.42 9.46 7.49
C LEU A 137 18.82 9.05 7.98
N LYS A 138 19.83 9.93 7.84
CA LYS A 138 21.19 9.66 8.34
C LYS A 138 21.26 9.59 9.86
N GLU A 139 20.36 10.25 10.57
CA GLU A 139 20.32 10.28 12.03
C GLU A 139 19.61 9.06 12.65
N LEU A 140 18.88 8.28 11.83
CA LEU A 140 18.20 7.05 12.25
C LEU A 140 19.19 6.11 12.96
N GLN A 141 18.88 5.74 14.20
CA GLN A 141 19.72 4.85 14.99
C GLN A 141 19.43 3.39 14.63
N ILE A 142 20.44 2.65 14.22
CA ILE A 142 20.33 1.23 13.89
C ILE A 142 21.12 0.37 14.89
N PRO A 143 20.61 -0.82 15.27
CA PRO A 143 21.30 -1.73 16.16
C PRO A 143 22.38 -2.54 15.43
N ILE A 144 23.60 -2.48 15.95
CA ILE A 144 24.74 -3.30 15.52
C ILE A 144 25.05 -4.32 16.62
N PRO A 145 24.90 -5.62 16.37
CA PRO A 145 25.19 -6.65 17.36
C PRO A 145 26.70 -6.80 17.56
N CYS A 146 27.12 -7.17 18.77
CA CYS A 146 28.50 -7.55 19.09
C CYS A 146 29.56 -6.51 18.66
N PRO A 147 29.43 -5.22 19.04
CA PRO A 147 30.32 -4.15 18.56
C PRO A 147 31.80 -4.39 18.91
N GLY A 148 32.08 -5.05 20.03
CA GLY A 148 33.44 -5.39 20.48
C GLY A 148 34.03 -6.64 19.84
N ASN A 149 33.25 -7.41 19.05
CA ASN A 149 33.72 -8.59 18.34
C ASN A 149 33.11 -8.65 16.93
N PRO A 150 33.82 -8.10 15.92
CA PRO A 150 33.32 -8.05 14.55
C PRO A 150 33.06 -9.42 13.91
N GLU A 151 33.82 -10.45 14.28
CA GLU A 151 33.61 -11.81 13.75
C GLU A 151 32.30 -12.39 14.26
N LYS A 152 32.07 -12.35 15.58
CA LYS A 152 30.80 -12.77 16.19
C LYS A 152 29.62 -11.92 15.68
N SER A 153 29.84 -10.63 15.42
CA SER A 153 28.82 -9.77 14.82
C SER A 153 28.36 -10.29 13.46
N LEU A 154 29.30 -10.66 12.58
CA LEU A 154 28.98 -11.20 11.25
C LEU A 154 28.30 -12.57 11.33
N GLU A 155 28.70 -13.44 12.27
CA GLU A 155 28.03 -14.73 12.49
C GLU A 155 26.56 -14.55 12.90
N VAL A 156 26.30 -13.65 13.84
CA VAL A 156 24.93 -13.32 14.27
C VAL A 156 24.12 -12.74 13.12
N GLN A 157 24.69 -11.80 12.36
CA GLN A 157 24.03 -11.23 11.19
C GLN A 157 23.72 -12.30 10.14
N ALA A 158 24.64 -13.23 9.89
CA ALA A 158 24.45 -14.32 8.93
C ALA A 158 23.34 -15.28 9.38
N GLU A 159 23.26 -15.61 10.66
CA GLU A 159 22.19 -16.49 11.17
C GLU A 159 20.81 -15.81 11.09
N ILE A 160 20.73 -14.51 11.36
CA ILE A 160 19.50 -13.73 11.17
C ILE A 160 19.09 -13.77 9.69
N VAL A 161 20.03 -13.45 8.79
CA VAL A 161 19.79 -13.46 7.34
C VAL A 161 19.33 -14.84 6.87
N ARG A 162 19.98 -15.92 7.30
CA ARG A 162 19.63 -17.29 6.95
C ARG A 162 18.17 -17.62 7.29
N ILE A 163 17.71 -17.20 8.47
CA ILE A 163 16.34 -17.43 8.92
C ILE A 163 15.35 -16.60 8.12
N LEU A 164 15.64 -15.29 7.93
CA LEU A 164 14.75 -14.39 7.22
C LEU A 164 14.66 -14.70 5.72
N ASP A 165 15.76 -15.11 5.10
CA ASP A 165 15.78 -15.61 3.71
C ASP A 165 14.91 -16.86 3.60
N ALA A 166 15.06 -17.84 4.49
CA ALA A 166 14.23 -19.05 4.47
C ALA A 166 12.73 -18.75 4.62
N PHE A 167 12.34 -17.83 5.51
CA PHE A 167 10.93 -17.42 5.63
C PHE A 167 10.44 -16.65 4.41
N THR A 168 11.29 -15.81 3.82
CA THR A 168 10.95 -15.03 2.63
C THR A 168 10.74 -15.95 1.44
N GLU A 169 11.61 -16.94 1.24
CA GLU A 169 11.50 -17.97 0.20
C GLU A 169 10.23 -18.81 0.37
N LEU A 170 10.00 -19.38 1.56
CA LEU A 170 8.79 -20.17 1.84
C LEU A 170 7.50 -19.36 1.63
N THR A 171 7.50 -18.08 2.03
CA THR A 171 6.32 -17.21 1.80
C THR A 171 6.12 -16.92 0.33
N ALA A 172 7.20 -16.71 -0.43
CA ALA A 172 7.12 -16.48 -1.87
C ALA A 172 6.58 -17.71 -2.61
N GLU A 173 7.05 -18.91 -2.25
CA GLU A 173 6.54 -20.17 -2.80
C GLU A 173 5.05 -20.37 -2.51
N LEU A 174 4.64 -20.27 -1.24
CA LEU A 174 3.23 -20.44 -0.84
C LEU A 174 2.30 -19.41 -1.49
N THR A 175 2.75 -18.16 -1.62
CA THR A 175 1.96 -17.12 -2.28
C THR A 175 1.86 -17.35 -3.79
N ALA A 176 2.91 -17.83 -4.44
CA ALA A 176 2.87 -18.21 -5.85
C ALA A 176 1.90 -19.38 -6.09
N GLU A 177 1.94 -20.42 -5.26
CA GLU A 177 1.03 -21.57 -5.34
C GLU A 177 -0.43 -21.13 -5.15
N LEU A 178 -0.72 -20.41 -4.07
CA LEU A 178 -2.09 -19.94 -3.76
C LEU A 178 -2.65 -19.03 -4.86
N THR A 179 -1.82 -18.15 -5.43
CA THR A 179 -2.27 -17.27 -6.52
C THR A 179 -2.52 -18.04 -7.82
N ALA A 180 -1.73 -19.06 -8.13
CA ALA A 180 -1.97 -19.95 -9.27
C ALA A 180 -3.28 -20.73 -9.12
N GLU A 181 -3.53 -21.33 -7.95
CA GLU A 181 -4.78 -22.05 -7.67
C GLU A 181 -6.00 -21.12 -7.74
N LEU A 182 -5.95 -19.97 -7.08
CA LEU A 182 -7.05 -19.02 -7.05
C LEU A 182 -7.38 -18.47 -8.44
N THR A 183 -6.37 -18.21 -9.27
CA THR A 183 -6.59 -17.74 -10.64
C THR A 183 -7.17 -18.82 -11.54
N ALA A 184 -6.75 -20.08 -11.38
CA ALA A 184 -7.34 -21.21 -12.07
C ALA A 184 -8.82 -21.40 -11.71
N GLU A 185 -9.14 -21.42 -10.41
CA GLU A 185 -10.51 -21.59 -9.90
C GLU A 185 -11.42 -20.44 -10.35
N LEU A 186 -10.95 -19.20 -10.25
CA LEU A 186 -11.70 -18.03 -10.68
C LEU A 186 -11.97 -18.05 -12.19
N THR A 187 -11.04 -18.60 -12.98
CA THR A 187 -11.22 -18.78 -14.42
C THR A 187 -12.23 -19.88 -14.73
N ALA A 188 -12.18 -21.01 -14.03
CA ALA A 188 -13.15 -22.10 -14.15
C ALA A 188 -14.57 -21.62 -13.78
N HIS A 189 -14.72 -20.90 -12.67
CA HIS A 189 -15.99 -20.31 -12.28
C HIS A 189 -16.50 -19.26 -13.26
N LYS A 190 -15.64 -18.40 -13.83
CA LYS A 190 -16.06 -17.47 -14.89
C LYS A 190 -16.57 -18.20 -16.11
N LYS A 191 -15.91 -19.29 -16.51
CA LYS A 191 -16.34 -20.12 -17.64
C LYS A 191 -17.69 -20.78 -17.36
N GLN A 192 -17.85 -21.33 -16.16
CA GLN A 192 -19.12 -21.91 -15.70
C GLN A 192 -20.25 -20.88 -15.66
N TYR A 193 -20.01 -19.70 -15.08
CA TYR A 193 -20.96 -18.59 -15.04
C TYR A 193 -21.40 -18.19 -16.45
N ASN A 194 -20.46 -18.00 -17.37
CA ASN A 194 -20.79 -17.64 -18.76
C ASN A 194 -21.62 -18.72 -19.44
N TYR A 195 -21.26 -19.99 -19.27
CA TYR A 195 -22.02 -21.11 -19.82
C TYR A 195 -23.49 -21.10 -19.32
N TYR A 196 -23.71 -21.03 -18.00
CA TYR A 196 -25.06 -21.04 -17.46
C TYR A 196 -25.83 -19.75 -17.74
N ARG A 197 -25.17 -18.58 -17.78
CA ARG A 197 -25.79 -17.32 -18.20
C ARG A 197 -26.32 -17.45 -19.63
N ASP A 198 -25.50 -17.95 -20.54
CA ASP A 198 -25.85 -18.08 -21.95
C ASP A 198 -26.93 -19.17 -22.13
N GLN A 199 -26.88 -20.25 -21.35
CA GLN A 199 -27.92 -21.29 -21.37
C GLN A 199 -29.27 -20.78 -20.83
N LEU A 200 -29.28 -20.06 -19.71
CA LEU A 200 -30.52 -19.57 -19.07
C LEU A 200 -31.15 -18.38 -19.79
N LEU A 201 -30.32 -17.55 -20.44
CA LEU A 201 -30.75 -16.35 -21.16
C LEU A 201 -30.71 -16.53 -22.68
N SER A 202 -30.67 -17.77 -23.16
CA SER A 202 -30.97 -18.12 -24.54
C SER A 202 -32.43 -18.55 -24.62
N PHE A 203 -33.17 -17.91 -25.51
CA PHE A 203 -34.60 -18.15 -25.71
C PHE A 203 -34.83 -18.64 -27.13
N GLU A 204 -35.86 -19.47 -27.34
CA GLU A 204 -36.24 -19.88 -28.70
C GLU A 204 -36.87 -18.72 -29.48
N GLU A 205 -36.83 -18.80 -30.80
CA GLU A 205 -37.31 -17.72 -31.68
C GLU A 205 -38.84 -17.56 -31.53
N GLY A 206 -39.27 -16.46 -30.91
CA GLY A 206 -40.67 -16.13 -30.65
C GLY A 206 -41.09 -16.15 -29.17
N GLU A 207 -40.23 -16.59 -28.25
CA GLU A 207 -40.55 -16.64 -26.80
C GLU A 207 -40.37 -15.29 -26.08
N VAL A 208 -39.59 -14.38 -26.65
CA VAL A 208 -39.22 -13.10 -26.02
C VAL A 208 -39.46 -11.90 -26.92
N GLU A 209 -39.91 -10.80 -26.32
CA GLU A 209 -40.09 -9.53 -26.99
C GLU A 209 -38.73 -8.82 -27.16
N TRP A 210 -38.30 -8.61 -28.40
CA TRP A 210 -37.09 -7.84 -28.71
C TRP A 210 -37.32 -6.35 -28.49
N LYS A 211 -36.67 -5.78 -27.47
CA LYS A 211 -36.68 -4.33 -27.22
C LYS A 211 -35.39 -3.68 -27.70
N THR A 212 -35.51 -2.63 -28.50
CA THR A 212 -34.38 -1.82 -28.94
C THR A 212 -33.68 -1.21 -27.73
N LEU A 213 -32.36 -1.35 -27.64
CA LEU A 213 -31.56 -0.65 -26.65
C LEU A 213 -31.63 0.86 -26.92
N VAL A 214 -32.49 1.56 -26.20
CA VAL A 214 -32.55 3.02 -26.23
C VAL A 214 -31.43 3.54 -25.32
N SER A 215 -30.56 4.40 -25.85
CA SER A 215 -29.60 5.12 -25.01
C SER A 215 -30.39 5.93 -23.99
N ARG A 216 -30.37 5.51 -22.72
CA ARG A 216 -30.96 6.29 -21.64
C ARG A 216 -30.07 7.51 -21.43
N GLN A 217 -30.39 8.61 -22.11
CA GLN A 217 -29.92 9.93 -21.69
C GLN A 217 -30.53 10.17 -20.31
N LEU A 218 -29.78 9.85 -19.26
CA LEU A 218 -30.02 10.39 -17.93
C LEU A 218 -29.71 11.89 -18.01
N SER A 219 -30.68 12.67 -18.50
CA SER A 219 -30.70 14.07 -18.15
C SER A 219 -30.96 14.12 -16.65
N SER A 220 -29.92 14.40 -15.87
CA SER A 220 -30.13 14.85 -14.51
C SER A 220 -30.94 16.15 -14.64
N VAL A 221 -32.26 16.08 -14.48
CA VAL A 221 -33.10 17.25 -14.27
C VAL A 221 -32.82 17.71 -12.83
N GLY A 222 -31.62 18.23 -12.66
CA GLY A 222 -31.11 18.83 -11.47
C GLY A 222 -30.34 20.06 -11.92
N TYR A 223 -30.40 21.11 -11.11
CA TYR A 223 -29.69 22.35 -11.40
C TYR A 223 -28.21 22.06 -11.70
N ARG A 224 -27.69 22.54 -12.84
CA ARG A 224 -26.25 22.64 -13.06
C ARG A 224 -25.66 23.32 -11.82
N ARG A 225 -24.49 22.87 -11.32
CA ARG A 225 -23.88 23.38 -10.06
C ARG A 225 -23.99 24.91 -9.90
N ARG A 226 -23.78 25.67 -10.97
CA ARG A 226 -23.95 27.14 -11.01
C ARG A 226 -25.39 27.61 -10.75
N SER A 227 -26.38 26.96 -11.36
CA SER A 227 -27.81 27.22 -11.15
C SER A 227 -28.26 26.83 -9.73
N PHE A 228 -27.68 25.78 -9.13
CA PHE A 228 -27.94 25.41 -7.73
C PHE A 228 -27.33 26.44 -6.76
N ILE A 229 -26.12 26.92 -7.06
CA ILE A 229 -25.46 27.98 -6.29
C ILE A 229 -26.26 29.29 -6.37
N LEU A 230 -26.78 29.65 -7.55
CA LEU A 230 -27.63 30.83 -7.74
C LEU A 230 -28.98 30.70 -7.02
N ALA A 231 -29.63 29.53 -7.10
CA ALA A 231 -30.88 29.27 -6.38
C ALA A 231 -30.64 29.28 -4.85
N SER A 232 -29.54 28.69 -4.38
CA SER A 232 -29.15 28.70 -2.96
C SER A 232 -28.76 30.11 -2.48
N SER A 233 -28.12 30.93 -3.32
CA SER A 233 -27.79 32.32 -2.98
C SER A 233 -29.03 33.20 -2.92
N ALA A 234 -30.01 33.00 -3.82
CA ALA A 234 -31.29 33.72 -3.80
C ALA A 234 -32.11 33.41 -2.53
N VAL A 235 -32.18 32.13 -2.14
CA VAL A 235 -32.85 31.70 -0.89
C VAL A 235 -32.12 32.23 0.34
N LYS A 236 -30.77 32.22 0.36
CA LYS A 236 -29.99 32.83 1.45
C LYS A 236 -30.15 34.35 1.50
N CYS A 237 -30.26 35.04 0.36
CA CYS A 237 -30.50 36.49 0.32
C CYS A 237 -31.88 36.87 0.90
N GLN A 238 -32.91 36.06 0.63
CA GLN A 238 -34.25 36.26 1.21
C GLN A 238 -34.27 35.96 2.71
N LEU A 239 -33.53 34.94 3.17
CA LEU A 239 -33.39 34.64 4.60
C LEU A 239 -32.61 35.74 5.36
N THR A 240 -31.59 36.34 4.74
CA THR A 240 -30.83 37.46 5.34
C THR A 240 -31.65 38.74 5.40
N PHE A 241 -32.57 38.98 4.46
CA PHE A 241 -33.49 40.12 4.53
C PHE A 241 -34.56 39.93 5.63
N ALA A 242 -35.01 38.70 5.87
CA ALA A 242 -35.92 38.38 6.96
C ALA A 242 -35.27 38.53 8.35
N LEU A 243 -33.96 38.24 8.48
CA LEU A 243 -33.22 38.41 9.73
C LEU A 243 -32.84 39.87 10.03
N LEU A 244 -32.69 40.72 9.00
CA LEU A 244 -32.44 42.16 9.20
C LEU A 244 -33.68 42.93 9.66
N LEU A 245 -34.89 42.43 9.35
CA LEU A 245 -36.15 43.03 9.79
C LEU A 245 -36.57 42.63 11.22
N PHE A 246 -35.85 41.70 11.86
CA PHE A 246 -36.17 41.20 13.22
C PHE A 246 -35.16 41.61 14.30
N LEU A 247 -34.17 42.45 13.99
CA LEU A 247 -33.07 42.83 14.90
C LEU A 247 -33.10 44.29 15.40
N THR A 248 -34.20 45.02 15.25
CA THR A 248 -34.35 46.39 15.79
C THR A 248 -35.15 46.51 17.09
N PHE A 249 -35.61 45.42 17.70
CA PHE A 249 -36.20 45.46 19.05
C PHE A 249 -35.71 44.28 19.87
N CYS A 250 -34.69 44.51 20.70
CA CYS A 250 -34.62 44.09 22.12
C CYS A 250 -33.16 44.19 22.62
N HIS A 251 -32.95 45.12 23.56
CA HIS A 251 -31.84 45.09 24.51
C HIS A 251 -32.01 43.89 25.47
N ALA A 252 -30.97 43.07 25.64
CA ALA A 252 -30.43 42.61 26.93
C ALA A 252 -29.50 41.40 26.73
N ALA A 253 -28.46 41.36 27.56
CA ALA A 253 -27.33 40.42 27.52
C ALA A 253 -27.65 39.05 28.13
N THR A 254 -26.97 38.00 27.68
CA THR A 254 -25.95 37.25 28.46
C THR A 254 -25.42 36.02 27.68
N SER A 255 -24.11 35.81 27.87
CA SER A 255 -23.22 34.65 27.63
C SER A 255 -23.74 33.35 27.00
N PHE A 256 -22.88 32.62 26.26
CA PHE A 256 -22.36 31.33 26.74
C PHE A 256 -21.14 30.83 25.93
N LEU A 257 -20.46 29.92 26.62
CA LEU A 257 -19.21 29.21 26.34
C LEU A 257 -19.18 28.32 25.09
N THR A 258 -17.94 27.93 24.84
CA THR A 258 -17.31 27.05 23.86
C THR A 258 -17.80 25.60 23.73
N VAL A 259 -17.42 25.01 22.58
CA VAL A 259 -17.05 23.59 22.30
C VAL A 259 -18.11 22.65 21.71
N SER A 260 -17.81 22.24 20.46
CA SER A 260 -17.89 20.90 19.82
C SER A 260 -19.17 20.07 19.89
N MET A 261 -19.58 19.51 18.74
CA MET A 261 -19.65 18.05 18.55
C MET A 261 -19.96 17.64 17.10
N SER A 262 -19.30 16.57 16.70
CA SER A 262 -19.42 15.86 15.43
C SER A 262 -20.72 15.03 15.35
N SER A 263 -21.22 14.95 14.12
CA SER A 263 -21.77 13.76 13.44
C SER A 263 -22.96 12.97 14.02
N ILE A 264 -24.09 13.15 13.32
CA ILE A 264 -24.95 12.15 12.66
C ILE A 264 -25.57 11.04 13.55
N LEU A 265 -26.87 11.21 13.83
CA LEU A 265 -27.80 10.13 14.19
C LEU A 265 -28.52 9.61 12.94
N LEU A 266 -28.44 8.29 12.73
CA LEU A 266 -29.28 7.47 11.87
C LEU A 266 -30.63 7.20 12.57
N LEU A 267 -31.74 7.31 11.85
CA LEU A 267 -33.07 6.90 12.31
C LEU A 267 -33.43 5.51 11.76
N ARG A 268 -33.81 4.65 12.70
CA ARG A 268 -34.31 3.27 12.56
C ARG A 268 -35.74 3.24 12.00
N HIS A 269 -36.07 2.21 11.22
CA HIS A 269 -37.03 1.16 11.61
C HIS A 269 -37.18 0.10 10.49
N CYS A 270 -36.59 -1.07 10.71
CA CYS A 270 -37.04 -2.36 10.16
C CYS A 270 -37.22 -3.29 11.36
N PRO A 271 -38.30 -4.07 11.47
CA PRO A 271 -38.36 -5.16 12.43
C PRO A 271 -37.59 -6.36 11.87
N VAL A 272 -36.55 -6.75 12.60
CA VAL A 272 -35.86 -8.04 12.45
C VAL A 272 -36.56 -9.03 13.36
N SER A 273 -36.88 -10.21 12.85
CA SER A 273 -37.01 -11.41 13.66
C SER A 273 -35.95 -12.42 13.21
N THR A 274 -35.06 -12.75 14.14
CA THR A 274 -34.04 -13.80 14.03
C THR A 274 -34.50 -15.03 14.80
N PHE A 275 -34.33 -16.21 14.22
CA PHE A 275 -33.89 -17.45 14.88
C PHE A 275 -33.18 -18.26 13.78
N SER A 276 -31.84 -18.28 13.79
CA SER A 276 -31.00 -19.34 14.36
C SER A 276 -31.08 -20.67 13.63
N SER A 277 -29.88 -21.24 13.41
CA SER A 277 -29.59 -22.67 13.38
C SER A 277 -29.32 -23.31 12.01
N ILE A 278 -28.06 -23.71 11.87
CA ILE A 278 -27.65 -25.07 11.50
C ILE A 278 -27.58 -25.37 9.99
N SER A 279 -26.34 -25.47 9.53
CA SER A 279 -25.78 -26.57 8.73
C SER A 279 -26.75 -27.72 8.40
N ALA A 280 -27.40 -27.65 7.25
CA ALA A 280 -27.82 -28.79 6.44
C ALA A 280 -28.33 -28.24 5.11
N ILE A 281 -28.30 -29.07 4.06
CA ILE A 281 -28.69 -28.78 2.66
C ILE A 281 -27.53 -28.27 1.80
N PHE A 282 -26.50 -29.10 1.66
CA PHE A 282 -25.99 -29.55 0.36
C PHE A 282 -25.18 -30.82 0.60
N ASN A 283 -25.89 -31.87 1.02
CA ASN A 283 -25.29 -33.21 1.09
C ASN A 283 -26.36 -34.26 0.80
N GLN A 284 -26.75 -34.38 -0.47
CA GLN A 284 -27.34 -35.59 -1.05
C GLN A 284 -26.95 -35.68 -2.54
N LEU A 285 -25.74 -36.19 -2.77
CA LEU A 285 -25.34 -37.22 -3.78
C LEU A 285 -25.60 -36.99 -5.30
N PRO A 286 -24.91 -37.74 -6.21
CA PRO A 286 -23.70 -38.54 -6.04
C PRO A 286 -22.55 -38.16 -7.00
N CYS A 287 -21.36 -38.56 -6.59
CA CYS A 287 -20.23 -38.83 -7.48
C CYS A 287 -20.66 -39.78 -8.61
N PHE A 288 -20.51 -39.35 -9.86
CA PHE A 288 -20.24 -40.17 -11.04
C PHE A 288 -19.33 -39.30 -11.89
N GLY A 289 -18.15 -39.70 -12.34
CA GLY A 289 -17.64 -41.03 -12.61
C GLY A 289 -16.73 -40.81 -13.80
N VAL A 290 -15.45 -41.14 -13.64
CA VAL A 290 -14.45 -41.19 -14.69
C VAL A 290 -15.01 -42.00 -15.87
N TYR A 291 -15.01 -41.43 -17.08
CA TYR A 291 -14.93 -42.23 -18.30
C TYR A 291 -13.97 -41.58 -19.27
N THR A 292 -12.82 -42.24 -19.37
CA THR A 292 -11.96 -42.30 -20.55
C THR A 292 -12.76 -42.70 -21.78
N ASN A 293 -12.54 -42.00 -22.88
CA ASN A 293 -12.31 -42.57 -24.21
C ASN A 293 -11.44 -41.60 -25.00
#